data_AF-A0A7W7YAZ6-F1
#
_entry.id   AF-A0A7W7YAZ6-F1
#
_cell.length_a   1.000
_cell.length_b   1.000
_cell.length_c   1.000
_cell.angle_alpha   90.00
_cell.angle_beta   90.00
_cell.angle_gamma   90.00
#
_symmetry.space_group_name_H-M   'P 1'
#
loop_
_entity.id
_entity.type
_entity.pdbx_description
1 polymer ?
#
loop_
_entity_poly.entity_id
_entity_poly.type
_entity_poly.pdbx_seq_one_letter_code
_entity_poly.pdbx_strand_id
1 'polypeptide(L)'
;MNATHDPLWLKLQDFAFDHPGDALTFTRRLARENRWSPEFARRVVDEYRRFLFLALRAGHAVTPSDEVDQAWHLHLVYTRSYWEDLCQGVLGRALHHGPTRGGRVEDDRFERQYADTKASYTRWFGQEPPADIWPPAEIRFAPRARFARVDVAAFWMLPKERISRALAACLITALSLLSLAACDAKTGGIQWGNVVLLVFLLFVIGMVVRAARRGGGGKGDGSGCGAGCGGGAAGCSGTGHHSDGGSHSGCSSDGGSSGCSSGCGGGGCGGGGD
;
A
#
# COMPACT_ATOMS: atom_id res chain seq x y z
N MET A 1 -10.54 -0.36 -30.22
CA MET A 1 -11.12 -1.39 -29.33
C MET A 1 -11.98 -0.65 -28.33
N ASN A 2 -13.10 -1.23 -27.90
CA ASN A 2 -13.99 -0.57 -26.94
C ASN A 2 -14.44 -1.58 -25.88
N ALA A 3 -14.06 -1.35 -24.63
CA ALA A 3 -14.40 -2.23 -23.52
C ALA A 3 -15.91 -2.30 -23.24
N THR A 4 -16.70 -1.27 -23.59
CA THR A 4 -18.12 -1.18 -23.18
C THR A 4 -19.02 -2.28 -23.72
N HIS A 5 -18.60 -2.98 -24.77
CA HIS A 5 -19.35 -4.10 -25.37
C HIS A 5 -18.68 -5.45 -25.14
N ASP A 6 -17.56 -5.51 -24.42
CA ASP A 6 -16.89 -6.78 -24.14
C ASP A 6 -17.65 -7.54 -23.03
N PRO A 7 -18.02 -8.81 -23.24
CA PRO A 7 -18.74 -9.60 -22.24
C PRO A 7 -18.02 -9.70 -20.89
N LEU A 8 -16.67 -9.71 -20.88
CA LEU A 8 -15.89 -9.73 -19.65
C LEU A 8 -16.06 -8.41 -18.89
N TRP A 9 -16.05 -7.28 -19.59
CA TRP A 9 -16.20 -5.97 -18.96
C TRP A 9 -17.56 -5.84 -18.28
N LEU A 10 -18.64 -6.26 -18.95
CA LEU A 10 -19.99 -6.26 -18.37
C LEU A 10 -20.07 -7.10 -17.09
N LYS A 11 -19.51 -8.32 -17.11
CA LYS A 11 -19.46 -9.17 -15.91
C LYS A 11 -18.65 -8.54 -14.78
N LEU A 12 -17.54 -7.87 -15.09
CA LEU A 12 -16.72 -7.18 -14.09
C LEU A 12 -17.43 -5.95 -13.50
N GLN A 13 -18.23 -5.25 -14.29
CA GLN A 13 -19.06 -4.14 -13.80
C GLN A 13 -20.14 -4.64 -12.83
N ASP A 14 -20.74 -5.80 -13.12
CA ASP A 14 -21.77 -6.41 -12.27
C ASP A 14 -21.19 -7.13 -11.04
N PHE A 15 -19.89 -7.43 -11.02
CA PHE A 15 -19.25 -8.08 -9.89
C PHE A 15 -19.32 -7.21 -8.62
N ALA A 16 -19.93 -7.74 -7.57
CA ALA A 16 -20.13 -7.07 -6.30
C ALA A 16 -18.98 -7.39 -5.32
N PHE A 17 -18.15 -6.38 -5.01
CA PHE A 17 -17.14 -6.49 -3.95
C PHE A 17 -17.70 -6.26 -2.54
N ASP A 18 -18.77 -5.45 -2.44
CA ASP A 18 -19.38 -5.07 -1.18
C ASP A 18 -20.75 -5.73 -1.04
N HIS A 19 -21.03 -6.34 0.11
CA HIS A 19 -22.35 -6.85 0.45
C HIS A 19 -23.07 -5.90 1.43
N PRO A 20 -24.33 -5.48 1.16
CA PRO A 20 -25.06 -4.53 2.01
C PRO A 20 -25.23 -4.92 3.48
N GLY A 21 -25.06 -6.20 3.83
CA GLY A 21 -25.14 -6.70 5.21
C GLY A 21 -23.84 -6.59 6.01
N ASP A 22 -22.72 -6.28 5.37
CA ASP A 22 -21.41 -6.32 6.02
C ASP A 22 -21.14 -5.04 6.81
N ALA A 23 -20.91 -5.18 8.13
CA ALA A 23 -20.50 -4.07 8.98
C ALA A 23 -19.17 -3.44 8.53
N LEU A 24 -18.31 -4.22 7.87
CA LEU A 24 -17.07 -3.78 7.26
C LEU A 24 -16.93 -4.41 5.87
N THR A 25 -17.45 -3.70 4.87
CA THR A 25 -17.36 -4.10 3.46
C THR A 25 -15.92 -4.07 2.94
N PHE A 26 -15.68 -4.71 1.79
CA PHE A 26 -14.39 -4.72 1.10
C PHE A 26 -13.82 -3.30 0.91
N THR A 27 -14.62 -2.39 0.34
CA THR A 27 -14.20 -1.01 0.05
C THR A 27 -13.91 -0.23 1.34
N ARG A 28 -14.69 -0.45 2.41
CA ARG A 28 -14.44 0.20 3.71
C ARG A 28 -13.17 -0.32 4.36
N ARG A 29 -12.88 -1.62 4.23
CA ARG A 29 -11.63 -2.21 4.69
C ARG A 29 -10.44 -1.66 3.90
N LEU A 30 -10.54 -1.60 2.57
CA LEU A 30 -9.52 -1.03 1.69
C LEU A 30 -9.18 0.41 2.09
N ALA A 31 -10.20 1.25 2.30
CA ALA A 31 -10.04 2.62 2.77
C ALA A 31 -9.34 2.69 4.13
N ARG A 32 -9.77 1.86 5.09
CA ARG A 32 -9.22 1.86 6.45
C ARG A 32 -7.75 1.44 6.49
N GLU A 33 -7.39 0.35 5.80
CA GLU A 33 -6.04 -0.22 5.82
C GLU A 33 -5.02 0.68 5.13
N ASN A 34 -5.44 1.45 4.12
CA ASN A 34 -4.58 2.37 3.38
C ASN A 34 -4.72 3.84 3.80
N ARG A 35 -5.60 4.14 4.77
CA ARG A 35 -5.94 5.51 5.23
C ARG A 35 -6.43 6.42 4.11
N TRP A 36 -7.18 5.86 3.18
CA TRP A 36 -7.81 6.61 2.09
C TRP A 36 -9.19 7.12 2.50
N SER A 37 -9.68 8.14 1.80
CA SER A 37 -11.09 8.51 1.91
C SER A 37 -11.96 7.40 1.31
N PRO A 38 -13.21 7.23 1.79
CA PRO A 38 -14.15 6.27 1.21
C PRO A 38 -14.38 6.50 -0.29
N GLU A 39 -14.38 7.76 -0.74
CA GLU A 39 -14.55 8.14 -2.15
C GLU A 39 -13.36 7.68 -2.99
N PHE A 40 -12.14 7.86 -2.49
CA PHE A 40 -10.93 7.43 -3.19
C PHE A 40 -10.88 5.90 -3.29
N ALA A 41 -11.19 5.19 -2.19
CA ALA A 41 -11.23 3.73 -2.21
C ALA A 41 -12.26 3.19 -3.23
N ARG A 42 -13.45 3.79 -3.34
CA ARG A 42 -14.44 3.43 -4.37
C ARG A 42 -13.87 3.55 -5.78
N ARG A 43 -13.21 4.67 -6.09
CA ARG A 43 -12.54 4.86 -7.38
C ARG A 43 -11.44 3.83 -7.63
N VAL A 44 -10.65 3.47 -6.61
CA VAL A 44 -9.63 2.43 -6.73
C VAL A 44 -10.26 1.06 -7.05
N VAL A 45 -11.42 0.72 -6.49
CA VAL A 45 -12.14 -0.51 -6.84
C VAL A 45 -12.57 -0.50 -8.31
N ASP A 46 -13.02 0.65 -8.84
CA ASP A 46 -13.35 0.78 -10.26
C ASP A 46 -12.12 0.65 -11.17
N GLU A 47 -10.97 1.16 -10.74
CA GLU A 47 -9.69 0.95 -11.44
C GLU A 47 -9.20 -0.49 -11.34
N TYR A 48 -9.47 -1.19 -10.24
CA TYR A 48 -9.18 -2.61 -10.10
C TYR A 48 -9.97 -3.47 -11.09
N ARG A 49 -11.25 -3.15 -11.33
CA ARG A 49 -12.03 -3.80 -12.42
C ARG A 49 -11.36 -3.61 -13.78
N ARG A 50 -10.87 -2.40 -14.08
CA ARG A 50 -10.18 -2.12 -15.34
C ARG A 50 -8.88 -2.89 -15.45
N PHE A 51 -8.12 -3.01 -14.35
CA PHE A 51 -6.93 -3.83 -14.31
C PHE A 51 -7.23 -5.31 -14.57
N LEU A 52 -8.26 -5.88 -13.93
CA LEU A 52 -8.71 -7.26 -14.18
C LEU A 52 -9.08 -7.49 -15.65
N PHE A 53 -9.77 -6.53 -16.26
CA PHE A 53 -10.07 -6.56 -17.69
C PHE A 53 -8.80 -6.59 -18.54
N LEU A 54 -7.87 -5.67 -18.28
CA LEU A 54 -6.59 -5.57 -19.01
C LEU A 54 -5.75 -6.83 -18.84
N ALA A 55 -5.73 -7.45 -17.67
CA ALA A 55 -5.02 -8.70 -17.42
C ALA A 55 -5.45 -9.85 -18.35
N LEU A 56 -6.69 -9.83 -18.85
CA LEU A 56 -7.22 -10.84 -19.77
C LEU A 56 -7.24 -10.37 -21.24
N ARG A 57 -7.25 -9.06 -21.49
CA ARG A 57 -7.50 -8.49 -22.83
C ARG A 57 -6.35 -7.71 -23.44
N ALA A 58 -5.32 -7.36 -22.66
CA ALA A 58 -4.17 -6.62 -23.18
C ALA A 58 -3.30 -7.45 -24.13
N GLY A 59 -3.33 -8.79 -24.00
CA GLY A 59 -2.51 -9.69 -24.82
C GLY A 59 -1.05 -9.79 -24.37
N HIS A 60 -0.71 -9.15 -23.25
CA HIS A 60 0.58 -9.22 -22.57
C HIS A 60 0.32 -9.22 -21.06
N ALA A 61 1.32 -9.63 -20.27
CA ALA A 61 1.25 -9.50 -18.82
C ALA A 61 1.19 -8.01 -18.43
N VAL A 62 0.43 -7.66 -17.39
CA VAL A 62 0.20 -6.28 -16.95
C VAL A 62 0.69 -6.06 -15.52
N THR A 63 1.03 -4.80 -15.22
CA THR A 63 1.45 -4.33 -13.89
C THR A 63 0.48 -3.26 -13.40
N PRO A 64 -0.13 -3.41 -12.22
CA PRO A 64 -1.01 -2.41 -11.65
C PRO A 64 -0.22 -1.20 -11.07
N SER A 65 -0.91 -0.09 -10.84
CA SER A 65 -0.42 0.93 -9.91
C SER A 65 -0.37 0.41 -8.47
N ASP A 66 0.25 1.14 -7.54
CA ASP A 66 0.31 0.68 -6.15
C ASP A 66 -1.09 0.61 -5.54
N GLU A 67 -1.91 1.61 -5.80
CA GLU A 67 -3.28 1.73 -5.31
C GLU A 67 -4.15 0.55 -5.75
N VAL A 68 -4.05 0.18 -7.04
CA VAL A 68 -4.79 -0.96 -7.61
C VAL A 68 -4.22 -2.29 -7.11
N ASP A 69 -2.91 -2.39 -6.90
CA ASP A 69 -2.26 -3.56 -6.29
C ASP A 69 -2.73 -3.77 -4.84
N GLN A 70 -2.96 -2.70 -4.06
CA GLN A 70 -3.55 -2.83 -2.71
C GLN A 70 -4.97 -3.41 -2.74
N ALA A 71 -5.79 -3.02 -3.71
CA ALA A 71 -7.11 -3.63 -3.89
C ALA A 71 -6.99 -5.11 -4.27
N TRP A 72 -6.05 -5.46 -5.17
CA TRP A 72 -5.82 -6.84 -5.56
C TRP A 72 -5.30 -7.70 -4.39
N HIS A 73 -4.32 -7.20 -3.63
CA HIS A 73 -3.82 -7.85 -2.41
C HIS A 73 -4.94 -8.09 -1.40
N LEU A 74 -5.79 -7.09 -1.17
CA LEU A 74 -6.92 -7.26 -0.27
C LEU A 74 -7.86 -8.35 -0.79
N HIS A 75 -8.16 -8.36 -2.09
CA HIS A 75 -9.08 -9.34 -2.67
C HIS A 75 -8.54 -10.77 -2.54
N LEU A 76 -7.23 -10.99 -2.69
CA LEU A 76 -6.59 -12.30 -2.46
C LEU A 76 -6.85 -12.87 -1.06
N VAL A 77 -7.04 -12.00 -0.05
CA VAL A 77 -7.39 -12.43 1.33
C VAL A 77 -8.86 -12.85 1.43
N TYR A 78 -9.75 -12.32 0.59
CA TYR A 78 -11.14 -12.77 0.46
C TYR A 78 -11.21 -14.01 -0.43
N THR A 79 -10.60 -15.10 0.02
CA THR A 79 -10.25 -16.26 -0.82
C THR A 79 -11.43 -16.85 -1.61
N ARG A 80 -12.63 -16.94 -1.03
CA ARG A 80 -13.83 -17.41 -1.75
C ARG A 80 -14.26 -16.44 -2.85
N SER A 81 -14.42 -15.17 -2.52
CA SER A 81 -14.72 -14.10 -3.49
C SER A 81 -13.70 -14.06 -4.61
N TYR A 82 -12.41 -14.25 -4.30
CA TYR A 82 -11.35 -14.21 -5.30
C TYR A 82 -11.32 -15.46 -6.19
N TRP A 83 -11.26 -16.65 -5.59
CA TRP A 83 -11.04 -17.89 -6.34
C TRP A 83 -12.32 -18.45 -6.95
N GLU A 84 -13.41 -18.48 -6.19
CA GLU A 84 -14.69 -19.06 -6.61
C GLU A 84 -15.47 -18.02 -7.43
N ASP A 85 -15.79 -16.87 -6.83
CA ASP A 85 -16.71 -15.91 -7.48
C ASP A 85 -16.02 -15.17 -8.65
N LEU A 86 -14.83 -14.61 -8.43
CA LEU A 86 -14.13 -13.85 -9.46
C LEU A 86 -13.42 -14.77 -10.47
N CYS A 87 -12.46 -15.60 -10.05
CA CYS A 87 -11.62 -16.34 -11.00
C CYS A 87 -12.41 -17.40 -11.77
N GLN A 88 -13.18 -18.25 -11.08
CA GLN A 88 -14.01 -19.26 -11.76
C GLN A 88 -15.27 -18.64 -12.37
N GLY A 89 -16.03 -17.84 -11.60
CA GLY A 89 -17.33 -17.33 -12.01
C GLY A 89 -17.28 -16.22 -13.07
N VAL A 90 -16.33 -15.27 -12.95
CA VAL A 90 -16.28 -14.09 -13.84
C VAL A 90 -15.19 -14.22 -14.90
N LEU A 91 -13.94 -14.46 -14.48
CA LEU A 91 -12.78 -14.50 -15.38
C LEU A 91 -12.72 -15.79 -16.21
N GLY A 92 -13.27 -16.89 -15.69
CA GLY A 92 -13.21 -18.22 -16.30
C GLY A 92 -11.82 -18.84 -16.32
N ARG A 93 -10.86 -18.28 -15.57
CA ARG A 93 -9.48 -18.77 -15.44
C ARG A 93 -8.83 -18.26 -14.16
N ALA A 94 -7.81 -18.97 -13.70
CA ALA A 94 -6.99 -18.50 -12.60
C ALA A 94 -6.19 -17.26 -13.00
N LEU A 95 -6.18 -16.26 -12.11
CA LEU A 95 -5.31 -15.10 -12.19
C LEU A 95 -4.38 -15.12 -10.97
N HIS A 96 -3.10 -15.37 -11.18
CA HIS A 96 -2.13 -15.46 -10.09
C HIS A 96 -1.41 -14.12 -9.87
N HIS A 97 -1.26 -13.74 -8.60
CA HIS A 97 -0.35 -12.69 -8.17
C HIS A 97 1.00 -13.31 -7.84
N GLY A 98 2.08 -12.74 -8.37
CA GLY A 98 3.45 -13.18 -8.12
C GLY A 98 4.28 -12.06 -7.51
N PRO A 99 5.08 -12.33 -6.45
CA PRO A 99 5.99 -11.33 -5.91
C PRO A 99 7.10 -10.99 -6.91
N THR A 100 7.64 -9.77 -6.84
CA THR A 100 8.90 -9.44 -7.53
C THR A 100 10.02 -10.35 -7.05
N ARG A 101 10.92 -10.72 -7.96
CA ARG A 101 12.20 -11.37 -7.59
C ARG A 101 13.26 -10.37 -7.14
N GLY A 102 12.98 -9.08 -7.28
CA GLY A 102 13.88 -7.99 -6.96
C GLY A 102 15.07 -7.86 -7.92
N GLY A 103 15.72 -6.71 -7.84
CA GLY A 103 16.89 -6.40 -8.64
C GLY A 103 16.56 -5.67 -9.94
N ARG A 104 17.57 -5.00 -10.50
CA ARG A 104 17.40 -4.02 -11.59
C ARG A 104 16.70 -4.57 -12.83
N VAL A 105 16.91 -5.85 -13.17
CA VAL A 105 16.27 -6.46 -14.34
C VAL A 105 14.76 -6.59 -14.16
N GLU A 106 14.32 -6.97 -12.96
CA GLU A 106 12.89 -7.01 -12.61
C GLU A 106 12.31 -5.61 -12.58
N ASP A 107 13.01 -4.65 -11.97
CA ASP A 107 12.58 -3.26 -11.88
C ASP A 107 12.37 -2.66 -13.29
N ASP A 108 13.37 -2.78 -14.17
CA ASP A 108 13.30 -2.30 -15.56
C ASP A 108 12.17 -2.99 -16.34
N ARG A 109 11.89 -4.27 -16.05
CA ARG A 109 10.77 -5.00 -16.68
C ARG A 109 9.43 -4.46 -16.20
N PHE A 110 9.24 -4.29 -14.90
CA PHE A 110 7.98 -3.79 -14.35
C PHE A 110 7.70 -2.35 -14.77
N GLU A 111 8.73 -1.52 -14.91
CA GLU A 111 8.61 -0.15 -15.41
C GLU A 111 8.07 -0.14 -16.85
N ARG A 112 8.66 -0.92 -17.76
CA ARG A 112 8.17 -1.08 -19.14
C ARG A 112 6.75 -1.65 -19.18
N GLN A 113 6.51 -2.71 -18.42
CA GLN A 113 5.20 -3.39 -18.36
C GLN A 113 4.10 -2.46 -17.83
N TYR A 114 4.41 -1.58 -16.88
CA TYR A 114 3.48 -0.59 -16.37
C TYR A 114 3.14 0.46 -17.43
N ALA A 115 4.12 0.93 -18.20
CA ALA A 115 3.89 1.82 -19.34
C ALA A 115 2.99 1.15 -20.40
N ASP A 116 3.26 -0.11 -20.74
CA ASP A 116 2.43 -0.90 -21.67
C ASP A 116 1.01 -1.10 -21.14
N THR A 117 0.86 -1.29 -19.82
CA THR A 117 -0.44 -1.41 -19.15
C THR A 117 -1.25 -0.13 -19.31
N LYS A 118 -0.64 1.04 -19.09
CA LYS A 118 -1.30 2.34 -19.29
C LYS A 118 -1.64 2.59 -20.77
N ALA A 119 -0.78 2.20 -21.69
CA ALA A 119 -1.07 2.29 -23.13
C ALA A 119 -2.27 1.40 -23.52
N SER A 120 -2.33 0.17 -23.02
CA SER A 120 -3.46 -0.74 -23.20
C SER A 120 -4.74 -0.21 -22.55
N TYR A 121 -4.64 0.44 -21.39
CA TYR A 121 -5.76 1.16 -20.76
C TYR A 121 -6.35 2.20 -21.72
N THR A 122 -5.52 3.13 -22.22
CA THR A 122 -5.99 4.19 -23.13
C THR A 122 -6.61 3.61 -24.41
N ARG A 123 -6.02 2.54 -24.95
CA ARG A 123 -6.52 1.86 -26.15
C ARG A 123 -7.91 1.20 -25.96
N TRP A 124 -8.18 0.64 -24.79
CA TRP A 124 -9.44 -0.08 -24.52
C TRP A 124 -10.56 0.81 -24.00
N PHE A 125 -10.22 1.83 -23.20
CA PHE A 125 -11.18 2.72 -22.55
C PHE A 125 -11.32 4.09 -23.21
N GLY A 126 -10.43 4.43 -24.16
CA GLY A 126 -10.51 5.70 -24.91
C GLY A 126 -10.16 6.95 -24.09
N GLN A 127 -9.60 6.77 -22.89
CA GLN A 127 -9.20 7.84 -21.98
C GLN A 127 -7.93 7.45 -21.23
N GLU A 128 -7.17 8.46 -20.80
CA GLU A 128 -6.05 8.23 -19.89
C GLU A 128 -6.53 7.72 -18.53
N PRO A 129 -5.76 6.85 -17.86
CA PRO A 129 -6.07 6.44 -16.51
C PRO A 129 -5.89 7.62 -15.53
N PRO A 130 -6.70 7.72 -14.47
CA PRO A 130 -6.66 8.83 -13.53
C PRO A 130 -5.31 8.91 -12.82
N ALA A 131 -4.59 10.03 -12.96
CA ALA A 131 -3.19 10.16 -12.53
C ALA A 131 -2.96 10.08 -11.01
N ASP A 132 -3.99 10.31 -10.20
CA ASP A 132 -3.97 10.14 -8.75
C ASP A 132 -4.10 8.68 -8.29
N ILE A 133 -4.48 7.76 -9.20
CA ILE A 133 -4.51 6.30 -8.96
C ILE A 133 -3.47 5.59 -9.84
N TRP A 134 -3.15 6.14 -11.01
CA TRP A 134 -2.18 5.61 -11.98
C TRP A 134 -1.07 6.62 -12.25
N PRO A 135 -0.20 6.88 -11.26
CA PRO A 135 0.83 7.90 -11.38
C PRO A 135 1.83 7.56 -12.50
N PRO A 136 2.63 8.54 -12.97
CA PRO A 136 3.79 8.30 -13.81
C PRO A 136 4.73 7.23 -13.25
N ALA A 137 5.46 6.52 -14.13
CA ALA A 137 6.32 5.42 -13.75
C ALA A 137 7.42 5.85 -12.77
N GLU A 138 7.93 7.08 -12.95
CA GLU A 138 8.97 7.70 -12.12
C GLU A 138 8.50 7.88 -10.66
N ILE A 139 7.19 8.09 -10.47
CA ILE A 139 6.57 8.19 -9.13
C ILE A 139 6.27 6.79 -8.59
N ARG A 140 5.70 5.90 -9.42
CA ARG A 140 5.35 4.52 -9.04
C ARG A 140 6.55 3.69 -8.59
N PHE A 141 7.69 3.86 -9.26
CA PHE A 141 8.94 3.11 -9.03
C PHE A 141 10.03 3.98 -8.41
N ALA A 142 9.65 5.10 -7.77
CA ALA A 142 10.61 5.98 -7.11
C ALA A 142 11.52 5.16 -6.14
N PRO A 143 12.86 5.32 -6.18
CA PRO A 143 13.82 4.36 -5.59
C PRO A 143 13.79 4.10 -4.08
N ARG A 144 12.79 4.58 -3.32
CA ARG A 144 12.82 4.63 -1.84
C ARG A 144 11.46 4.52 -1.16
N ALA A 145 10.48 3.85 -1.74
CA ALA A 145 9.25 3.52 -1.01
C ALA A 145 9.56 2.45 0.06
N ARG A 146 10.03 2.88 1.24
CA ARG A 146 10.31 2.02 2.40
C ARG A 146 9.05 1.88 3.23
N PHE A 147 8.21 0.92 2.86
CA PHE A 147 7.04 0.58 3.65
C PHE A 147 7.44 -0.36 4.80
N ALA A 148 6.92 -0.05 5.97
CA ALA A 148 7.02 -0.90 7.14
C ALA A 148 5.65 -0.95 7.82
N ARG A 149 5.29 -2.11 8.38
CA ARG A 149 4.13 -2.19 9.26
C ARG A 149 4.48 -1.51 10.57
N VAL A 150 3.73 -0.48 10.92
CA VAL A 150 3.94 0.30 12.14
C VAL A 150 2.64 0.35 12.93
N ASP A 151 2.76 0.25 14.25
CA ASP A 151 1.62 0.51 15.14
C ASP A 151 1.38 2.02 15.21
N VAL A 152 0.32 2.45 14.55
CA VAL A 152 -0.05 3.85 14.43
C VAL A 152 -0.56 4.47 15.74
N ALA A 153 -0.86 3.66 16.75
CA ALA A 153 -1.16 4.14 18.11
C ALA A 153 0.13 4.45 18.89
N ALA A 154 1.23 3.75 18.59
CA ALA A 154 2.52 3.93 19.25
C ALA A 154 3.37 5.06 18.63
N PHE A 155 3.18 5.37 17.34
CA PHE A 155 4.00 6.32 16.60
C PHE A 155 3.21 7.46 15.98
N TRP A 156 3.79 8.66 15.94
CA TRP A 156 3.21 9.76 15.17
C TRP A 156 3.69 9.71 13.72
N MET A 157 2.75 9.82 12.79
CA MET A 157 3.05 9.97 11.37
C MET A 157 2.84 11.42 10.97
N LEU A 158 3.95 12.11 10.79
CA LEU A 158 3.97 13.50 10.37
C LEU A 158 4.72 13.61 9.03
N PRO A 159 4.17 14.34 8.04
CA PRO A 159 4.86 14.54 6.76
C PRO A 159 6.20 15.24 6.98
N LYS A 160 7.29 14.59 6.55
CA LYS A 160 8.66 15.08 6.74
C LYS A 160 8.84 16.52 6.25
N GLU A 161 8.21 16.88 5.13
CA GLU A 161 8.31 18.22 4.54
C GLU A 161 7.57 19.32 5.29
N ARG A 162 6.53 18.96 6.05
CA ARG A 162 5.84 19.93 6.92
C ARG A 162 6.65 20.16 8.18
N ILE A 163 7.20 19.08 8.75
CA ILE A 163 8.06 19.17 9.93
C ILE A 163 9.35 19.90 9.61
N SER A 164 10.04 19.57 8.51
CA SER A 164 11.32 20.19 8.17
C SER A 164 11.20 21.70 7.99
N ARG A 165 10.15 22.16 7.29
CA ARG A 165 9.85 23.60 7.15
C ARG A 165 9.51 24.25 8.49
N ALA A 166 8.72 23.59 9.34
CA ALA A 166 8.38 24.11 10.65
C ALA A 166 9.61 24.20 11.58
N LEU A 167 10.47 23.18 11.59
CA LEU A 167 11.71 23.16 12.37
C LEU A 167 12.69 24.22 11.87
N ALA A 168 12.84 24.40 10.55
CA ALA A 168 13.67 25.44 9.98
C ALA A 168 13.18 26.84 10.38
N ALA A 169 11.86 27.09 10.29
CA ALA A 169 11.27 28.35 10.75
C ALA A 169 11.52 28.58 12.25
N CYS A 170 11.30 27.56 13.09
CA CYS A 170 11.55 27.67 14.54
C CYS A 170 13.03 27.96 14.85
N LEU A 171 13.96 27.30 14.13
CA LEU A 171 15.39 27.51 14.30
C LEU A 171 15.79 28.94 13.89
N ILE A 172 15.29 29.42 12.75
CA ILE A 172 15.55 30.79 12.29
C ILE A 172 15.03 31.79 13.33
N THR A 173 13.79 31.65 13.80
CA THR A 173 13.22 32.52 14.82
C THR A 173 14.01 32.48 16.12
N ALA A 174 14.43 31.29 16.58
CA ALA A 174 15.25 31.14 17.78
C ALA A 174 16.62 31.82 17.64
N LEU A 175 17.28 31.67 16.48
CA LEU A 175 18.57 32.33 16.21
C LEU A 175 18.41 33.86 16.12
N SER A 176 17.34 34.36 15.52
CA SER A 176 17.02 35.80 15.48
C SER A 176 16.81 36.37 16.89
N LEU A 177 16.03 35.67 17.72
CA LEU A 177 15.79 36.07 19.12
C LEU A 177 17.06 36.04 19.97
N LEU A 178 17.91 35.01 19.78
CA LEU A 178 19.20 34.90 20.44
C LEU A 178 20.15 36.04 20.04
N SER A 179 20.15 36.42 18.77
CA SER A 179 20.95 37.54 18.25
C SER A 179 20.50 38.87 18.87
N LEU A 180 19.18 39.10 18.98
CA LEU A 180 18.64 40.28 19.67
C LEU A 180 19.03 40.31 21.15
N ALA A 181 18.95 39.17 21.85
CA ALA A 181 19.34 39.08 23.25
C ALA A 181 20.82 39.38 23.48
N ALA A 182 21.70 38.96 22.57
CA ALA A 182 23.14 39.24 22.64
C ALA A 182 23.47 40.72 22.47
N CYS A 183 22.68 41.48 21.70
CA CYS A 183 22.85 42.92 21.55
C CYS A 183 22.52 43.71 22.84
N ASP A 184 21.70 43.15 23.73
CA ASP A 184 21.22 43.81 24.95
C ASP A 184 22.14 43.61 26.17
N ALA A 185 23.21 42.82 26.02
CA ALA A 185 24.09 42.37 27.11
C ALA A 185 24.91 43.48 27.82
N LYS A 186 24.75 44.75 27.42
CA LYS A 186 25.47 45.89 28.01
C LYS A 186 24.70 46.66 29.08
N THR A 187 23.47 46.27 29.43
CA THR A 187 22.70 46.93 30.50
C THR A 187 22.44 45.97 31.65
N GLY A 188 22.72 46.38 32.90
CA GLY A 188 22.60 45.55 34.10
C GLY A 188 21.16 45.23 34.55
N GLY A 189 20.23 45.07 33.60
CA GLY A 189 18.81 44.79 33.83
C GLY A 189 18.37 43.43 33.29
N ILE A 190 17.07 43.14 33.37
CA ILE A 190 16.47 41.93 32.79
C ILE A 190 16.68 41.96 31.28
N GLN A 191 17.38 40.95 30.75
CA GLN A 191 17.57 40.78 29.31
C GLN A 191 16.26 40.31 28.66
N TRP A 192 15.44 41.26 28.22
CA TRP A 192 14.13 40.98 27.63
C TRP A 192 14.21 40.03 26.42
N GLY A 193 15.32 40.05 25.67
CA GLY A 193 15.57 39.07 24.60
C GLY A 193 15.55 37.61 25.09
N ASN A 194 16.09 37.32 26.27
CA ASN A 194 16.07 35.98 26.86
C ASN A 194 14.66 35.58 27.32
N VAL A 195 13.86 36.53 27.81
CA VAL A 195 12.48 36.30 28.22
C VAL A 195 11.62 35.94 27.00
N VAL A 196 11.75 36.69 25.90
CA VAL A 196 11.03 36.41 24.65
C VAL A 196 11.44 35.05 24.06
N LEU A 197 12.74 34.72 24.06
CA LEU A 197 13.24 33.41 23.63
C LEU A 197 12.66 32.27 24.48
N LEU A 198 12.62 32.42 25.80
CA LEU A 198 12.07 31.41 26.71
C LEU A 198 10.56 31.21 26.50
N VAL A 199 9.80 32.29 26.33
CA VAL A 199 8.35 32.21 26.01
C VAL A 199 8.12 31.52 24.66
N PHE A 200 8.93 31.84 23.64
CA PHE A 200 8.85 31.18 22.34
C PHE A 200 9.14 29.68 22.42
N LEU A 201 10.19 29.27 23.14
CA LEU A 201 10.51 27.86 23.37
C LEU A 201 9.38 27.13 24.10
N LEU A 202 8.80 27.72 25.14
CA LEU A 202 7.66 27.15 25.86
C LEU A 202 6.42 27.02 24.97
N PHE A 203 6.17 27.99 24.07
CA PHE A 203 5.08 27.92 23.10
C PHE A 203 5.27 26.77 22.09
N VAL A 204 6.48 26.62 21.55
CA VAL A 204 6.82 25.50 20.64
C VAL A 204 6.68 24.16 21.37
N ILE A 205 7.20 24.03 22.59
CA ILE A 205 7.04 22.83 23.42
C ILE A 205 5.55 22.56 23.67
N GLY A 206 4.75 23.58 23.99
CA GLY A 206 3.31 23.48 24.18
C GLY A 206 2.57 22.97 22.92
N MET A 207 2.96 23.45 21.73
CA MET A 207 2.43 22.95 20.46
C MET A 207 2.79 21.48 20.22
N VAL A 208 4.04 21.09 20.49
CA VAL A 208 4.50 19.70 20.34
C VAL A 208 3.76 18.78 21.33
N VAL A 209 3.62 19.18 22.59
CA VAL A 209 2.86 18.44 23.62
C VAL A 209 1.37 18.36 23.27
N ARG A 210 0.78 19.40 22.69
CA ARG A 210 -0.63 19.36 22.24
C ARG A 210 -0.81 18.42 21.05
N ALA A 211 0.12 18.42 20.09
CA ALA A 211 0.14 17.46 19.00
C ALA A 211 0.29 16.03 19.55
N ALA A 212 1.12 15.84 20.58
CA ALA A 212 1.29 14.57 21.28
C ALA A 212 0.01 14.01 21.88
N ARG A 213 -0.70 14.86 22.62
CA ARG A 213 -1.90 14.46 23.35
C ARG A 213 -3.08 14.20 22.42
N ARG A 214 -3.12 14.84 21.25
CA ARG A 214 -4.16 14.58 20.23
C ARG A 214 -3.99 13.23 19.52
N GLY A 215 -2.80 12.62 19.57
CA GLY A 215 -2.55 11.28 19.03
C GLY A 215 -3.10 10.13 19.88
N GLY A 216 -3.50 10.37 21.14
CA GLY A 216 -3.94 9.32 22.07
C GLY A 216 -5.46 9.15 22.21
N GLY A 217 -6.28 9.85 21.41
CA GLY A 217 -7.73 9.95 21.58
C GLY A 217 -8.56 9.12 20.59
N GLY A 218 -8.07 7.97 20.14
CA GLY A 218 -8.84 7.05 19.29
C GLY A 218 -9.53 5.97 20.12
N LYS A 219 -10.71 6.26 20.69
CA LYS A 219 -11.63 5.20 21.10
C LYS A 219 -12.18 4.58 19.81
N GLY A 220 -11.66 3.41 19.44
CA GLY A 220 -12.02 2.71 18.22
C GLY A 220 -11.93 1.21 18.45
N ASP A 221 -13.01 0.66 18.97
CA ASP A 221 -13.44 -0.73 19.08
C ASP A 221 -12.65 -1.70 18.17
N GLY A 222 -11.51 -2.18 18.67
CA GLY A 222 -10.60 -3.04 17.95
C GLY A 222 -10.97 -4.51 18.11
N SER A 223 -11.91 -5.00 17.31
CA SER A 223 -11.94 -6.43 16.97
C SER A 223 -10.77 -6.72 16.03
N GLY A 224 -9.60 -6.96 16.61
CA GLY A 224 -8.39 -7.37 15.89
C GLY A 224 -8.53 -8.80 15.37
N CYS A 225 -9.02 -8.96 14.14
CA CYS A 225 -8.78 -10.18 13.38
C CYS A 225 -7.53 -9.97 12.50
N GLY A 226 -6.36 -10.20 13.10
CA GLY A 226 -5.15 -10.46 12.34
C GLY A 226 -5.32 -11.83 11.69
N ALA A 227 -5.60 -11.87 10.40
CA ALA A 227 -5.57 -13.11 9.61
C ALA A 227 -4.10 -13.54 9.44
N GLY A 228 -3.55 -14.14 10.50
CA GLY A 228 -2.37 -15.00 10.41
C GLY A 228 -2.86 -16.40 10.11
N CYS A 229 -3.02 -16.74 8.84
CA CYS A 229 -3.29 -18.12 8.43
C CYS A 229 -1.98 -18.91 8.60
N GLY A 230 -1.80 -19.54 9.76
CA GLY A 230 -0.84 -20.62 9.92
C GLY A 230 -1.26 -21.78 9.01
N GLY A 231 -0.38 -22.20 8.10
CA GLY A 231 -0.59 -23.37 7.26
C GLY A 231 -0.60 -24.63 8.12
N GLY A 232 -1.80 -25.10 8.46
CA GLY A 232 -2.02 -26.47 8.91
C GLY A 232 -1.86 -27.41 7.73
N ALA A 233 -0.81 -28.22 7.75
CA ALA A 233 -0.67 -29.35 6.85
C ALA A 233 -1.83 -30.33 7.10
N ALA A 234 -2.81 -30.34 6.21
CA ALA A 234 -3.75 -31.43 6.06
C ALA A 234 -3.26 -32.29 4.88
N GLY A 235 -2.49 -33.33 5.21
CA GLY A 235 -2.20 -34.40 4.28
C GLY A 235 -3.48 -35.19 3.99
N CYS A 236 -3.82 -35.30 2.72
CA CYS A 236 -4.70 -36.34 2.21
C CYS A 236 -3.99 -37.02 1.04
N SER A 237 -3.77 -38.31 1.25
CA SER A 237 -3.16 -39.33 0.40
C SER A 237 -3.94 -39.58 -0.90
N GLY A 238 -3.22 -39.84 -1.98
CA GLY A 238 -3.76 -40.25 -3.28
C GLY A 238 -2.68 -40.79 -4.21
N THR A 239 -2.40 -42.07 -4.05
CA THR A 239 -1.59 -43.04 -4.82
C THR A 239 -1.20 -42.71 -6.28
N GLY A 240 0.07 -42.96 -6.62
CA GLY A 240 0.54 -43.20 -7.99
C GLY A 240 2.03 -43.57 -8.04
N HIS A 241 2.33 -44.81 -8.42
CA HIS A 241 3.65 -45.44 -8.52
C HIS A 241 4.67 -44.66 -9.37
N HIS A 242 5.95 -44.64 -8.97
CA HIS A 242 7.08 -45.29 -9.66
C HIS A 242 8.40 -45.06 -8.90
N SER A 243 9.25 -46.09 -8.96
CA SER A 243 10.50 -46.35 -8.24
C SER A 243 11.68 -45.51 -8.75
N ASP A 244 12.57 -45.05 -7.86
CA ASP A 244 13.93 -45.61 -7.66
C ASP A 244 14.89 -44.66 -6.89
N GLY A 245 15.49 -45.22 -5.82
CA GLY A 245 16.91 -45.14 -5.43
C GLY A 245 17.61 -43.81 -5.13
N GLY A 246 18.13 -43.65 -3.90
CA GLY A 246 19.38 -42.90 -3.67
C GLY A 246 19.47 -41.97 -2.44
N SER A 247 19.59 -42.56 -1.25
CA SER A 247 20.54 -42.28 -0.16
C SER A 247 21.03 -40.85 0.24
N HIS A 248 20.89 -40.58 1.56
CA HIS A 248 21.65 -39.67 2.47
C HIS A 248 21.43 -38.15 2.27
N SER A 249 21.23 -37.28 3.28
CA SER A 249 21.68 -37.20 4.67
C SER A 249 20.81 -36.16 5.41
N GLY A 250 20.73 -36.26 6.74
CA GLY A 250 19.81 -35.47 7.57
C GLY A 250 20.15 -33.99 7.68
N CYS A 251 19.11 -33.19 7.95
CA CYS A 251 19.26 -31.87 8.54
C CYS A 251 18.21 -31.67 9.63
N SER A 252 18.73 -31.29 10.79
CA SER A 252 18.03 -31.02 12.02
C SER A 252 17.02 -29.88 11.87
N SER A 253 15.95 -30.03 12.63
CA SER A 253 15.04 -28.98 13.06
C SER A 253 15.80 -27.82 13.71
N ASP A 254 15.67 -26.63 13.13
CA ASP A 254 15.70 -25.38 13.87
C ASP A 254 14.53 -24.51 13.40
N GLY A 255 13.55 -24.39 14.29
CA GLY A 255 12.41 -23.50 14.14
C GLY A 255 12.86 -22.06 14.29
N GLY A 256 12.94 -21.37 13.16
CA GLY A 256 13.01 -19.91 13.10
C GLY A 256 11.77 -19.41 12.37
N SER A 257 10.79 -18.93 13.13
CA SER A 257 9.62 -18.21 12.61
C SER A 257 10.09 -16.87 12.00
N SER A 258 10.49 -16.88 10.74
CA SER A 258 10.73 -15.68 9.96
C SER A 258 9.39 -15.22 9.38
N GLY A 259 8.82 -14.17 10.00
CA GLY A 259 7.66 -13.48 9.45
C GLY A 259 7.97 -12.99 8.04
N CYS A 260 7.13 -13.42 7.08
CA CYS A 260 7.24 -13.02 5.69
C CYS A 260 6.96 -11.52 5.55
N SER A 261 8.03 -10.71 5.51
CA SER A 261 7.97 -9.32 5.06
C SER A 261 8.19 -9.30 3.55
N SER A 262 7.14 -9.55 2.77
CA SER A 262 7.15 -9.19 1.36
C SER A 262 7.09 -7.67 1.26
N GLY A 263 8.20 -7.04 0.88
CA GLY A 263 8.23 -5.64 0.50
C GLY A 263 7.29 -5.44 -0.68
N CYS A 264 6.39 -4.46 -0.57
CA CYS A 264 5.51 -4.04 -1.64
C CYS A 264 6.35 -3.45 -2.78
N GLY A 265 6.62 -4.27 -3.79
CA GLY A 265 7.32 -3.85 -5.00
C GLY A 265 6.87 -4.74 -6.14
N GLY A 266 6.02 -4.20 -7.02
CA GLY A 266 5.67 -4.76 -8.33
C GLY A 266 5.29 -6.24 -8.35
N GLY A 267 4.04 -6.57 -8.02
CA GLY A 267 3.46 -7.83 -8.49
C GLY A 267 2.95 -7.68 -9.92
N GLY A 268 3.26 -8.64 -10.79
CA GLY A 268 2.69 -8.74 -12.15
C GLY A 268 1.82 -9.99 -12.25
N CYS A 269 0.80 -9.97 -13.11
CA CYS A 269 0.01 -11.17 -13.38
C CYS A 269 0.65 -12.02 -14.49
N GLY A 270 0.90 -13.30 -14.21
CA GLY A 270 1.28 -14.29 -15.22
C GLY A 270 0.03 -14.99 -15.76
N GLY A 271 -0.27 -14.82 -17.05
CA GLY A 271 -1.30 -15.62 -17.72
C GLY A 271 -0.78 -17.01 -18.04
N GLY A 272 -1.15 -18.02 -17.24
CA GLY A 272 -0.94 -19.42 -17.61
C GLY A 272 -1.85 -19.77 -18.78
N GLY A 273 -1.27 -19.91 -19.96
CA GLY A 273 -1.99 -20.42 -21.13
C GLY A 273 -2.20 -21.92 -20.96
N ASP A 274 -3.47 -22.33 -21.07
CA ASP A 274 -3.89 -23.64 -21.51
C ASP A 274 -4.76 -23.44 -22.75
#